data_AF-A0A970C8N3-F1
#
_entry.id   AF-A0A970C8N3-F1
#
_cell.length_a   1.000
_cell.length_b   1.000
_cell.length_c   1.000
_cell.angle_alpha   90.00
_cell.angle_beta   90.00
_cell.angle_gamma   90.00
#
_symmetry.space_group_name_H-M   'P 1'
#
loop_
_entity.id
_entity.type
_entity.pdbx_description
1 polymer ?
#
loop_
_entity_poly.entity_id
_entity_poly.type
_entity_poly.pdbx_seq_one_letter_code
_entity_poly.pdbx_strand_id
1 'polypeptide(L)'
;MLPNVVYNDEGRGAFPILRRDYGKFDGERMKDLACSIPIRGGNVMDVVFDATALRLWVSYAGVNQEAYERPFVFLDLTKLDGDRDGHPDLEEGAQSAGNAGAPAFLDASH
;
A
#
# COMPACT_ATOMS: atom_id res chain seq x y z
N MET A 1 9.43 -15.11 -9.32
CA MET A 1 8.05 -15.02 -8.78
C MET A 1 7.83 -13.53 -8.49
N LEU A 2 6.70 -12.91 -8.86
CA LEU A 2 6.21 -11.70 -8.21
C LEU A 2 5.25 -12.19 -7.10
N PRO A 3 5.71 -12.65 -5.93
CA PRO A 3 4.79 -12.95 -4.86
C PRO A 3 4.23 -11.61 -4.35
N ASN A 4 2.93 -11.43 -4.57
CA ASN A 4 2.07 -10.55 -3.80
C ASN A 4 2.38 -9.04 -3.83
N VAL A 5 3.17 -8.53 -4.77
CA VAL A 5 3.33 -7.07 -4.94
C VAL A 5 2.25 -6.56 -5.90
N VAL A 6 1.37 -5.67 -5.41
CA VAL A 6 0.29 -5.04 -6.18
C VAL A 6 0.64 -3.57 -6.43
N TYR A 7 0.49 -3.14 -7.68
CA TYR A 7 0.70 -1.75 -8.08
C TYR A 7 -0.50 -1.21 -8.85
N ASN A 8 -0.96 -0.04 -8.42
CA ASN A 8 -2.01 0.71 -9.10
C ASN A 8 -1.38 1.54 -10.24
N ASP A 9 -1.27 0.90 -11.39
CA ASP A 9 -0.65 1.47 -12.59
C ASP A 9 -1.46 2.62 -13.21
N GLU A 10 -2.77 2.72 -12.95
CA GLU A 10 -3.65 3.72 -13.61
C GLU A 10 -3.54 3.74 -15.15
N GLY A 11 -3.04 2.66 -15.77
CA GLY A 11 -2.78 2.59 -17.21
C GLY A 11 -1.49 3.28 -17.67
N ARG A 12 -0.55 3.57 -16.76
CA ARG A 12 0.74 4.22 -17.03
C ARG A 12 1.75 3.33 -17.76
N GLY A 13 1.49 2.03 -17.84
CA GLY A 13 2.28 1.11 -18.65
C GLY A 13 3.45 0.50 -17.89
N ALA A 14 3.31 0.22 -16.59
CA ALA A 14 4.31 -0.55 -15.84
C ALA A 14 4.45 -2.00 -16.33
N PHE A 15 3.38 -2.59 -16.89
CA PHE A 15 3.32 -4.03 -17.15
C PHE A 15 4.46 -4.60 -18.03
N PRO A 16 4.90 -3.96 -19.14
CA PRO A 16 6.05 -4.44 -19.90
C PRO A 16 7.35 -4.53 -19.08
N ILE A 17 7.59 -3.55 -18.20
CA ILE A 17 8.76 -3.51 -17.31
C ILE A 17 8.65 -4.64 -16.28
N LEU A 18 7.47 -4.76 -15.64
CA LEU A 18 7.20 -5.82 -14.66
C LEU A 18 7.36 -7.23 -15.24
N ARG A 19 6.93 -7.43 -16.50
CA ARG A 19 7.09 -8.70 -17.20
C ARG A 19 8.56 -8.99 -17.51
N ARG A 20 9.31 -8.01 -18.00
CA ARG A 20 10.75 -8.15 -18.32
C ARG A 20 11.58 -8.49 -17.08
N ASP A 21 11.28 -7.84 -15.96
CA ASP A 21 12.05 -7.93 -14.72
C ASP A 21 11.31 -8.71 -13.63
N TYR A 22 10.53 -9.71 -14.04
CA TYR A 22 9.73 -10.54 -13.15
C TYR A 22 10.57 -11.12 -12.00
N GLY A 23 10.14 -10.84 -10.76
CA GLY A 23 10.81 -11.28 -9.54
C GLY A 23 12.04 -10.48 -9.12
N LYS A 24 12.29 -9.33 -9.75
CA LYS A 24 13.37 -8.41 -9.37
C LYS A 24 12.89 -7.13 -8.67
N PHE A 25 11.58 -7.01 -8.44
CA PHE A 25 10.96 -5.85 -7.80
C PHE A 25 10.67 -6.14 -6.33
N ASP A 26 11.11 -5.23 -5.47
CA ASP A 26 10.66 -5.05 -4.10
C ASP A 26 9.85 -3.74 -4.01
N GLY A 27 9.36 -3.40 -2.81
CA GLY A 27 8.60 -2.16 -2.61
C GLY A 27 9.34 -0.89 -3.05
N GLU A 28 10.65 -0.79 -2.77
CA GLU A 28 11.45 0.38 -3.13
C GLU A 28 11.58 0.53 -4.65
N ARG A 29 11.91 -0.55 -5.38
CA ARG A 29 11.97 -0.53 -6.85
C ARG A 29 10.60 -0.26 -7.49
N MET A 30 9.52 -0.64 -6.83
CA MET A 30 8.18 -0.33 -7.30
C MET A 30 7.82 1.14 -7.13
N LYS A 31 8.28 1.80 -6.05
CA LYS A 31 8.16 3.27 -5.91
C LYS A 31 8.94 3.98 -7.01
N ASP A 32 10.19 3.56 -7.24
CA ASP A 32 11.03 4.13 -8.29
C ASP A 32 10.38 3.98 -9.68
N LEU A 33 9.80 2.81 -9.94
CA LEU A 33 9.04 2.57 -11.17
C LEU A 33 7.84 3.52 -11.26
N ALA A 34 7.01 3.62 -10.22
CA ALA A 34 5.85 4.51 -10.20
C ALA A 34 6.23 5.96 -10.51
N CYS A 35 7.34 6.44 -9.92
CA CYS A 35 7.88 7.78 -10.15
C CYS A 35 8.48 7.98 -11.55
N SER A 36 8.85 6.90 -12.26
CA SER A 36 9.46 6.98 -13.59
C SER A 36 8.44 7.05 -14.74
N ILE A 37 7.18 6.68 -14.49
CA ILE A 37 6.10 6.65 -15.49
C ILE A 37 4.89 7.55 -15.14
N PRO A 38 5.05 8.74 -14.53
CA PRO A 38 3.92 9.51 -14.05
C PRO A 38 3.06 10.03 -15.21
N ILE A 39 1.76 10.17 -14.97
CA ILE A 39 0.89 11.03 -15.80
C ILE A 39 1.14 12.47 -15.32
N ARG A 40 2.03 13.19 -16.00
CA ARG A 40 2.34 14.57 -15.65
C ARG A 40 1.12 15.48 -15.82
N GLY A 41 0.88 16.35 -14.85
CA GLY A 41 -0.30 17.22 -14.76
C GLY A 41 -1.57 16.52 -14.29
N GLY A 42 -1.49 15.28 -13.80
CA GLY A 42 -2.65 14.49 -13.38
C GLY A 42 -2.33 13.34 -12.40
N ASN A 43 -1.09 13.22 -11.91
CA ASN A 43 -0.71 12.16 -10.99
C ASN A 43 -1.10 12.54 -9.56
N VAL A 44 -2.32 12.15 -9.18
CA VAL A 44 -2.93 12.49 -7.89
C VAL A 44 -2.47 11.56 -6.77
N MET A 45 -2.16 10.29 -7.07
CA MET A 45 -1.78 9.31 -6.06
C MET A 45 -0.86 8.24 -6.64
N ASP A 46 0.11 7.80 -5.84
CA ASP A 46 0.90 6.61 -6.10
C ASP A 46 0.79 5.66 -4.90
N VAL A 47 0.42 4.40 -5.17
CA VAL A 47 0.28 3.36 -4.14
C VAL A 47 1.06 2.13 -4.57
N VAL A 48 1.97 1.70 -3.70
CA VAL A 48 2.74 0.47 -3.85
C VAL A 48 2.43 -0.44 -2.67
N PHE A 49 2.01 -1.67 -2.96
CA PHE A 49 1.71 -2.67 -1.94
C PHE A 49 2.62 -3.88 -2.10
N ASP A 50 3.37 -4.22 -1.05
CA ASP A 50 4.12 -5.47 -0.94
C ASP A 50 3.39 -6.40 0.03
N ALA A 51 2.55 -7.30 -0.48
CA ALA A 51 1.87 -8.28 0.36
C ALA A 51 2.74 -9.49 0.75
N THR A 52 4.00 -9.58 0.31
CA THR A 52 4.92 -10.56 0.90
C THR A 52 5.33 -10.11 2.30
N ALA A 53 5.65 -8.82 2.43
CA ALA A 53 6.05 -8.24 3.71
C ALA A 53 4.90 -7.50 4.44
N LEU A 54 3.71 -7.44 3.86
CA LEU A 54 2.54 -6.69 4.35
C LEU A 54 2.87 -5.20 4.58
N ARG A 55 3.46 -4.57 3.57
CA ARG A 55 3.89 -3.17 3.58
C ARG A 55 3.19 -2.36 2.51
N LEU A 56 2.89 -1.11 2.83
CA LEU A 56 2.23 -0.17 1.93
C LEU A 56 3.04 1.14 1.88
N TRP A 57 3.21 1.68 0.68
CA TRP A 57 3.73 3.02 0.48
C TRP A 57 2.70 3.85 -0.29
N VAL A 58 2.38 5.04 0.22
CA VAL A 58 1.43 5.96 -0.40
C VAL A 58 2.08 7.33 -0.58
N SER A 59 2.02 7.87 -1.79
CA SER A 59 2.24 9.28 -2.06
C SER A 59 0.98 9.87 -2.67
N TYR A 60 0.69 11.13 -2.37
CA TYR A 60 -0.50 11.83 -2.85
C TYR A 60 -0.14 13.28 -3.19
N ALA A 61 -0.80 13.84 -4.20
CA ALA A 61 -0.58 15.21 -4.63
C ALA A 61 -0.91 16.21 -3.51
N GLY A 62 -0.11 17.27 -3.43
CA GLY A 62 -0.24 18.34 -2.45
C GLY A 62 -0.16 19.71 -3.12
N VAL A 63 -0.02 20.77 -2.31
CA VAL A 63 0.08 22.15 -2.84
C VAL A 63 1.25 22.24 -3.83
N ASN A 64 0.92 22.41 -5.11
CA ASN A 64 1.85 22.56 -6.25
C ASN A 64 2.82 21.38 -6.48
N GLN A 65 2.48 20.18 -6.03
CA GLN A 65 3.30 18.99 -6.26
C GLN A 65 2.43 17.77 -6.57
N GLU A 66 2.80 17.03 -7.59
CA GLU A 66 2.17 15.76 -7.93
C GLU A 66 2.66 14.62 -7.01
N ALA A 67 1.96 13.49 -6.99
CA ALA A 67 2.31 12.39 -6.08
C ALA A 67 3.73 11.85 -6.33
N TYR A 68 4.13 11.70 -7.60
CA TYR A 68 5.46 11.17 -7.96
C TYR A 68 6.64 12.07 -7.55
N GLU A 69 6.37 13.34 -7.21
CA GLU A 69 7.37 14.31 -6.77
C GLU A 69 7.54 14.35 -5.25
N ARG A 70 6.65 13.64 -4.53
CA ARG A 70 6.52 13.73 -3.08
C ARG A 70 7.06 12.48 -2.39
N PRO A 71 7.54 12.60 -1.13
CA PRO A 71 7.91 11.45 -0.35
C PRO A 71 6.72 10.50 -0.14
N PHE A 72 6.99 9.20 -0.19
CA PHE A 72 6.02 8.19 0.19
C PHE A 72 5.92 8.06 1.71
N VAL A 73 4.69 8.00 2.21
CA VAL A 73 4.37 7.55 3.56
C VAL A 73 4.47 6.03 3.59
N PHE A 74 5.23 5.49 4.54
CA PHE A 74 5.36 4.06 4.77
C PHE A 74 4.40 3.59 5.86
N LEU A 75 3.68 2.49 5.58
CA LEU A 75 2.85 1.79 6.54
C LEU A 75 3.28 0.32 6.61
N ASP A 76 3.52 -0.14 7.84
CA ASP A 76 3.77 -1.54 8.18
C ASP A 76 2.43 -2.14 8.65
N LEU A 77 1.73 -2.89 7.79
CA LEU A 77 0.39 -3.35 8.11
C LEU A 77 0.38 -4.38 9.26
N THR A 78 1.53 -5.00 9.53
CA THR A 78 1.69 -5.92 10.68
C THR A 78 1.64 -5.21 12.03
N LYS A 79 1.58 -3.87 12.03
CA LYS A 79 1.52 -3.02 13.22
C LYS A 79 0.30 -2.10 13.20
N LEU A 80 -0.61 -2.30 12.26
CA LEU A 80 -1.85 -1.54 12.25
C LEU A 80 -2.66 -1.95 13.48
N ASP A 81 -3.05 -0.96 14.26
CA ASP A 81 -3.83 -1.07 15.49
C ASP A 81 -4.88 0.05 15.40
N GLY A 82 -5.95 -0.25 14.67
CA GLY A 82 -6.95 0.71 14.24
C GLY A 82 -7.87 1.15 15.38
N ASP A 83 -8.15 0.23 16.31
CA ASP A 83 -9.00 0.44 17.49
C ASP A 83 -8.21 0.85 18.75
N ARG A 84 -6.87 0.73 18.72
CA ARG A 84 -5.92 1.14 19.76
C ARG A 84 -5.98 0.26 21.01
N ASP A 85 -6.31 -1.01 20.85
CA ASP A 85 -6.33 -1.98 21.94
C ASP A 85 -4.92 -2.51 22.30
N GLY A 86 -3.93 -2.21 21.46
CA GLY A 86 -2.53 -2.62 21.62
C GLY A 86 -2.17 -3.94 20.94
N HIS A 87 -3.10 -4.56 20.21
CA HIS A 87 -2.93 -5.75 19.40
C HIS A 87 -2.98 -5.40 17.90
N PRO A 88 -2.13 -6.00 17.05
CA PRO A 88 -2.21 -5.73 15.62
C PRO A 88 -3.46 -6.34 14.96
N ASP A 89 -4.22 -5.52 14.23
CA ASP A 89 -5.49 -5.87 13.56
C ASP A 89 -5.38 -7.13 12.68
N LEU A 90 -4.24 -7.30 12.00
CA LEU A 90 -4.02 -8.45 11.11
C LEU A 90 -3.81 -9.77 11.86
N GLU A 91 -3.28 -9.72 13.08
CA GLU A 91 -3.08 -10.92 13.91
C GLU A 91 -4.40 -11.39 14.51
N GLU A 92 -5.26 -10.45 14.93
CA GLU A 92 -6.61 -10.75 15.40
C GLU A 92 -7.48 -11.34 14.28
N GLY A 93 -7.31 -10.80 13.06
CA GLY A 93 -7.98 -11.25 11.87
C GLY A 93 -9.47 -10.90 11.85
N ALA A 94 -10.16 -11.28 10.77
CA ALA A 94 -11.56 -10.91 10.54
C ALA A 94 -12.58 -11.68 11.41
N GLN A 95 -12.13 -12.38 12.46
CA GLN A 95 -13.01 -13.17 13.31
C GLN A 95 -13.74 -12.25 14.29
N SER A 96 -15.02 -12.53 14.54
CA SER A 96 -15.83 -11.71 15.42
C SER A 96 -15.34 -11.80 16.86
N ALA A 97 -14.91 -10.67 17.44
CA ALA A 97 -14.70 -10.57 18.88
C ALA A 97 -16.00 -10.11 19.54
N GLY A 98 -16.81 -11.06 19.99
CA GLY A 98 -17.95 -10.77 20.87
C GLY A 98 -19.33 -10.72 20.20
N ASN A 99 -20.32 -10.32 21.01
CA ASN A 99 -21.75 -10.51 20.75
C ASN A 99 -22.32 -9.69 19.58
N ALA A 100 -21.54 -8.76 19.00
CA ALA A 100 -21.98 -7.88 17.92
C ALA A 100 -21.68 -8.43 16.50
N GLY A 101 -20.87 -9.50 16.38
CA GLY A 101 -20.55 -10.11 15.09
C GLY A 101 -19.58 -9.32 14.20
N ALA A 102 -19.13 -8.13 14.62
CA ALA A 102 -18.10 -7.37 13.93
C ALA A 102 -16.68 -7.91 14.24
N PRO A 103 -15.72 -7.83 13.29
CA PRO A 103 -14.30 -8.05 13.58
C PRO A 103 -13.79 -7.14 14.71
N ALA A 104 -12.88 -7.66 15.54
CA ALA A 104 -12.30 -6.97 16.69
C ALA A 104 -11.75 -5.58 16.34
N PHE A 105 -10.86 -5.52 15.35
CA PHE A 105 -10.25 -4.30 14.82
C PHE A 105 -11.22 -3.22 14.26
N LEU A 106 -12.53 -3.48 14.20
CA LEU A 106 -13.55 -2.48 13.84
C LEU A 106 -14.32 -1.94 15.06
N ASP A 107 -14.11 -2.51 16.24
CA ASP A 107 -14.79 -2.14 17.48
C ASP A 107 -13.99 -1.11 18.28
N ALA A 108 -14.14 0.16 17.92
CA ALA A 108 -13.48 1.27 18.61
C ALA A 108 -14.03 1.58 20.03
N SER A 109 -14.75 0.64 20.67
CA SER A 109 -15.55 0.88 21.89
C SER A 109 -14.85 0.51 23.21
N HIS A 110 -13.54 0.25 23.22
CA HIS A 110 -12.79 -0.18 24.40
C HIS A 110 -12.69 0.86 25.53
#